data_AF-A0A0F7GE79-F1
#
_entry.id   AF-A0A0F7GE79-F1
#
_cell.length_a   1.000
_cell.length_b   1.000
_cell.length_c   1.000
_cell.angle_alpha   90.00
_cell.angle_beta   90.00
_cell.angle_gamma   90.00
#
_symmetry.space_group_name_H-M   'P 1'
#
loop_
_entity.id
_entity.type
_entity.pdbx_description
1 polymer ?
#
loop_
_entity_poly.entity_id
_entity_poly.type
_entity_poly.pdbx_seq_one_letter_code
_entity_poly.pdbx_strand_id
1 'polypeptide(L)' 'MHVRLENTKGQQMPRKSFTPEQIINKLLEADIIISQGATLAAMLKKIGVKNRKGV' A
#
# COMPACT_ATOMS: atom_id res chain seq x y z
N MET A 1 -3.93 -28.61 7.84
CA MET A 1 -3.05 -28.22 6.71
C MET A 1 -2.33 -26.94 7.08
N HIS A 2 -1.03 -27.01 7.35
CA HIS A 2 -0.22 -25.85 7.72
C HIS A 2 0.46 -25.35 6.43
N VAL A 3 -0.05 -24.27 5.85
CA VAL A 3 0.55 -23.69 4.63
C VAL A 3 1.85 -23.03 5.03
N ARG A 4 2.98 -23.68 4.73
CA ARG A 4 4.33 -23.14 4.93
C ARG A 4 4.65 -22.27 3.72
N LEU A 5 4.66 -20.96 3.91
CA LEU A 5 5.13 -20.03 2.89
C LEU A 5 6.66 -20.07 2.86
N GLU A 6 7.22 -20.70 1.84
CA GLU A 6 8.67 -20.69 1.59
C GLU A 6 9.06 -19.30 1.08
N ASN A 7 9.76 -18.53 1.90
CA ASN A 7 10.13 -17.15 1.58
C ASN A 7 11.38 -17.13 0.70
N THR A 8 11.18 -17.10 -0.62
CA THR A 8 12.15 -16.53 -1.57
C THR A 8 12.48 -15.11 -1.15
N LYS A 9 13.70 -14.63 -1.44
CA LYS A 9 14.29 -13.36 -0.95
C LYS A 9 13.58 -12.07 -1.47
N GLY A 10 12.26 -12.01 -1.46
CA GLY A 10 11.46 -10.80 -1.60
C GLY A 10 11.38 -10.11 -0.23
N GLN A 11 12.06 -8.98 -0.11
CA GLN A 11 12.10 -8.08 1.05
C GLN A 11 10.82 -8.14 1.90
N GLN A 12 10.93 -8.67 3.11
CA GLN A 12 9.86 -8.68 4.10
C GLN A 12 9.46 -7.23 4.39
N MET A 13 8.33 -6.78 3.86
CA MET A 13 7.86 -5.42 4.11
C MET A 13 7.54 -5.30 5.60
N PRO A 14 8.06 -4.27 6.31
CA PRO A 14 7.75 -4.07 7.71
C PRO A 14 6.23 -3.92 7.85
N ARG A 15 5.64 -4.73 8.73
CA ARG A 15 4.22 -4.65 9.05
C ARG A 15 3.97 -3.31 9.74
N LYS A 16 3.22 -2.43 9.09
CA LYS A 16 2.73 -1.19 9.69
C LYS A 16 1.29 -1.42 10.15
N SER A 17 1.01 -1.16 11.42
CA SER A 17 -0.35 -1.11 11.94
C SER A 17 -0.89 0.29 11.72
N PHE A 18 -2.00 0.40 10.97
CA PHE A 18 -2.78 1.62 10.83
C PHE A 18 -4.09 1.44 11.60
N THR A 19 -4.57 2.50 12.24
CA THR A 19 -5.95 2.51 12.73
C THR A 19 -6.92 2.56 11.55
N PRO A 20 -8.18 2.10 11.72
CA PRO A 20 -9.18 2.20 10.65
C PRO A 20 -9.31 3.63 10.11
N GLU A 21 -9.31 4.63 10.98
CA GLU A 21 -9.38 6.05 10.64
C GLU A 21 -8.18 6.50 9.80
N GLN A 22 -6.97 6.03 10.12
CA GLN A 22 -5.77 6.32 9.31
C GLN A 22 -5.87 5.69 7.92
N ILE A 23 -6.46 4.50 7.80
CA ILE A 23 -6.69 3.83 6.51
C ILE A 23 -7.68 4.65 5.69
N ILE A 24 -8.83 5.01 6.28
CA ILE A 24 -9.87 5.79 5.61
C ILE A 24 -9.30 7.12 5.10
N ASN A 25 -8.57 7.85 5.94
CA ASN A 25 -7.97 9.13 5.55
C ASN A 25 -6.99 8.98 4.39
N LYS A 26 -6.15 7.93 4.38
CA LYS A 26 -5.22 7.66 3.27
C LYS A 26 -5.94 7.32 1.97
N LEU A 27 -7.03 6.57 2.04
CA LEU A 27 -7.84 6.22 0.87
C LEU A 27 -8.58 7.44 0.30
N LEU A 28 -9.14 8.28 1.16
CA LEU A 28 -9.77 9.55 0.74
C LEU A 28 -8.76 10.49 0.08
N GLU A 29 -7.57 10.62 0.65
CA GLU A 29 -6.50 11.44 0.08
C GLU A 29 -6.07 10.90 -1.30
N ALA A 30 -5.95 9.57 -1.44
CA ALA A 30 -5.63 8.93 -2.71
C ALA A 30 -6.68 9.20 -3.79
N ASP A 31 -7.96 9.14 -3.44
CA ASP A 31 -9.09 9.36 -4.35
C ASP A 31 -9.09 10.78 -4.91
N ILE A 32 -8.85 11.79 -4.06
CA ILE A 32 -8.72 13.18 -4.46
C ILE A 32 -7.54 13.37 -5.44
N ILE A 33 -6.39 12.78 -5.13
CA ILE A 33 -5.18 12.89 -5.96
C ILE A 33 -5.40 12.26 -7.34
N ILE A 34 -6.02 11.08 -7.40
CA ILE A 34 -6.34 10.39 -8.66
C ILE A 34 -7.36 11.20 -9.47
N SER A 35 -8.39 11.74 -8.82
CA SER A 35 -9.42 12.55 -9.48
C SER A 35 -8.87 13.82 -10.12
N GLN A 36 -7.72 14.32 -9.65
CA GLN A 36 -6.98 15.42 -10.25
C GLN A 36 -6.11 15.00 -11.46
N GLY A 37 -6.20 13.74 -11.90
CA GLY A 37 -5.45 13.21 -13.03
C GLY A 37 -4.03 12.74 -12.67
N ALA A 38 -3.69 12.60 -11.39
CA ALA A 38 -2.38 12.10 -10.99
C ALA A 38 -2.21 10.61 -11.31
N THR A 39 -0.98 10.22 -11.63
CA THR A 39 -0.65 8.81 -11.88
C THR A 39 -0.65 8.00 -10.58
N LEU A 40 -0.88 6.69 -10.69
CA LEU A 40 -0.83 5.75 -9.56
C LEU A 40 0.50 5.85 -8.78
N ALA A 41 1.62 5.97 -9.50
CA ALA A 41 2.95 6.10 -8.88
C ALA A 41 3.09 7.39 -8.06
N ALA A 42 2.57 8.52 -8.57
CA ALA A 42 2.58 9.79 -7.87
C ALA A 42 1.68 9.76 -6.63
N MET A 43 0.47 9.19 -6.74
CA MET A 43 -0.45 9.01 -5.61
C MET A 43 0.19 8.15 -4.51
N LEU A 44 0.71 6.97 -4.87
CA LEU A 44 1.31 6.03 -3.91
C LEU A 44 2.49 6.65 -3.15
N LYS A 45 3.36 7.37 -3.87
CA LYS A 45 4.46 8.14 -3.26
C LYS A 45 3.94 9.19 -2.29
N LYS A 46 2.85 9.89 -2.63
CA LYS A 46 2.26 10.96 -1.82
C LYS A 46 1.62 10.44 -0.53
N ILE A 47 0.90 9.32 -0.58
CA ILE A 47 0.29 8.71 0.62
C ILE A 47 1.28 7.83 1.44
N GLY A 48 2.53 7.70 0.97
CA GLY A 48 3.59 6.94 1.65
C GLY A 48 3.38 5.42 1.62
N VAL A 49 2.68 4.91 0.60
CA VAL A 49 2.39 3.48 0.40
C VAL A 49 3.21 2.97 -0.78
N LYS A 50 3.87 1.82 -0.61
CA LYS A 50 4.58 1.17 -1.71
C LYS A 50 3.64 0.20 -2.41
N ASN A 51 3.73 0.15 -3.73
CA ASN A 51 3.06 -0.92 -4.47
C ASN A 51 3.63 -2.28 -4.03
N ARG A 52 2.75 -3.24 -3.76
CA ARG A 52 3.17 -4.62 -3.48
C ARG A 52 3.65 -5.25 -4.78
N LYS A 53 4.92 -5.64 -4.87
CA LYS A 53 5.36 -6.58 -5.92
C LYS A 53 4.89 -7.98 -5.52
N GLY A 54 3.98 -8.57 -6.29
CA GLY A 54 3.46 -9.91 -6.01
C GLY A 54 2.04 -10.13 -6.54
N VAL A 55 1.85 -9.84 -7.83
CA VAL A 55 0.98 -10.56 -8.77
C VAL A 55 1.70 -10.55 -10.11
#